data_AF-A0A4R0NV19-F1
#
_entry.id   AF-A0A4R0NV19-F1
#
_cell.length_a   1.000
_cell.length_b   1.000
_cell.length_c   1.000
_cell.angle_alpha   90.00
_cell.angle_beta   90.00
_cell.angle_gamma   90.00
#
_symmetry.space_group_name_H-M   'P 1'
#
loop_
_entity.id
_entity.type
_entity.pdbx_description
1 polymer ?
#
loop_
_entity_poly.entity_id
_entity_poly.type
_entity_poly.pdbx_seq_one_letter_code
_entity_poly.pdbx_strand_id
1 'polypeptide(L)'
;MLKQLFSRRRKNRYGWFGDYTSWEKVREKAAGYDSNVILERTTNALLKVKLGEAVYERDSVLFDKKVYPYPLMAYLSLSRNLKKQPLNILDFGGSLGSTYYQLREILTPDVCASYNVVEQEHYVTSGNANFANDTLKFYRSIDACLAEKEIDFVLLSSSVQYLEQPHPFLEKLAGYNFDFILFDRTAFNKQSFDRLTLQIVPPEIYPASYPAWFFHEEFFLSHFSGMYKVAAEFSSYVEGEAVMYIDNKPSGADKGFYLINRTIHA
;
A
#
# COMPACT_ATOMS: atom_id res chain seq x y z
N MET A 1 -37.61 -34.69 -17.03
CA MET A 1 -36.22 -34.83 -17.53
C MET A 1 -35.41 -33.61 -17.10
N LEU A 2 -34.69 -33.71 -15.98
CA LEU A 2 -33.74 -32.69 -15.51
C LEU A 2 -32.49 -32.70 -16.41
N LYS A 3 -32.31 -31.68 -17.25
CA LYS A 3 -31.01 -31.34 -17.86
C LYS A 3 -30.83 -29.82 -17.88
N GLN A 4 -30.80 -29.22 -16.71
CA GLN A 4 -30.25 -27.88 -16.50
C GLN A 4 -29.56 -27.91 -15.15
N LEU A 5 -28.26 -28.22 -15.14
CA LEU A 5 -27.33 -28.00 -14.03
C LEU A 5 -25.98 -28.42 -14.55
N PHE A 6 -25.19 -27.45 -15.01
CA PHE A 6 -23.72 -27.37 -14.99
C PHE A 6 -23.34 -26.23 -15.95
N SER A 7 -23.76 -25.00 -15.63
CA SER A 7 -22.99 -23.84 -16.06
C SER A 7 -21.62 -23.99 -15.40
N ARG A 8 -20.63 -24.44 -16.16
CA ARG A 8 -19.22 -24.35 -15.74
C ARG A 8 -18.97 -22.87 -15.46
N ARG A 9 -19.01 -22.46 -14.19
CA ARG A 9 -18.55 -21.13 -13.77
C ARG A 9 -17.18 -20.93 -14.41
N ARG A 10 -17.10 -19.98 -15.34
CA ARG A 10 -15.86 -19.62 -16.04
C ARG A 10 -14.90 -19.23 -14.92
N LYS A 11 -13.84 -20.03 -14.71
CA LYS A 11 -12.83 -19.71 -13.68
C LYS A 11 -12.32 -18.30 -13.97
N ASN A 12 -12.32 -17.43 -12.96
CA ASN A 12 -11.83 -16.07 -13.15
C ASN A 12 -10.35 -16.16 -13.52
N ARG A 13 -9.93 -15.42 -14.55
CA ARG A 13 -8.56 -15.44 -15.07
C ARG A 13 -7.64 -14.46 -14.34
N TYR A 14 -8.24 -13.55 -13.57
CA TYR A 14 -7.60 -12.46 -12.86
C TYR A 14 -7.89 -12.56 -11.36
N GLY A 15 -7.00 -11.99 -10.54
CA GLY A 15 -7.03 -12.11 -9.09
C GLY A 15 -5.83 -12.90 -8.57
N TRP A 16 -5.99 -13.55 -7.41
CA TRP A 16 -4.91 -14.21 -6.69
C TRP A 16 -5.06 -15.73 -6.73
N PHE A 17 -3.95 -16.43 -7.00
CA PHE A 17 -3.96 -17.86 -7.23
C PHE A 17 -2.80 -18.58 -6.55
N GLY A 18 -3.06 -19.83 -6.16
CA GLY A 18 -2.06 -20.75 -5.63
C GLY A 18 -1.68 -20.51 -4.18
N ASP A 19 -0.73 -21.31 -3.74
CA ASP A 19 -0.11 -21.28 -2.41
C ASP A 19 1.33 -21.78 -2.63
N TYR A 20 2.25 -20.84 -2.79
CA TYR A 20 3.59 -21.12 -3.29
C TYR A 20 4.59 -21.21 -2.15
N THR A 21 5.53 -22.14 -2.25
CA THR A 21 6.51 -22.39 -1.19
C THR A 21 7.65 -21.37 -1.15
N SER A 22 7.85 -20.58 -2.21
CA SER A 22 8.91 -19.58 -2.28
C SER A 22 8.59 -18.49 -3.30
N TRP A 23 9.15 -17.30 -3.06
CA TRP A 23 9.04 -16.14 -3.96
C TRP A 23 9.54 -16.45 -5.37
N GLU A 24 10.68 -17.12 -5.48
CA GLU A 24 11.30 -17.55 -6.74
C GLU A 24 10.33 -18.38 -7.61
N LYS A 25 9.62 -19.35 -7.04
CA LYS A 25 8.65 -20.17 -7.78
C LYS A 25 7.45 -19.39 -8.33
N VAL A 26 7.08 -18.29 -7.69
CA VAL A 26 6.05 -17.40 -8.22
C VAL A 26 6.63 -16.50 -9.30
N ARG A 27 7.83 -15.97 -9.07
CA ARG A 27 8.57 -15.12 -10.02
C ARG A 27 8.77 -15.81 -11.37
N GLU A 28 9.09 -17.10 -11.38
CA GLU A 28 9.19 -17.91 -12.61
C GLU A 28 7.91 -17.96 -13.44
N LYS A 29 6.75 -17.74 -12.81
CA LYS A 29 5.42 -17.70 -13.46
C LYS A 29 4.87 -16.30 -13.66
N ALA A 30 5.49 -15.31 -13.03
CA ALA A 30 5.13 -13.91 -13.10
C ALA A 30 5.66 -13.29 -14.40
N ALA A 31 4.97 -12.27 -14.91
CA ALA A 31 5.37 -11.54 -16.10
C ALA A 31 4.94 -10.08 -16.01
N GLY A 32 5.77 -9.15 -16.49
CA GLY A 32 5.36 -7.76 -16.72
C GLY A 32 5.34 -6.82 -15.51
N TYR A 33 5.65 -7.28 -14.29
CA TYR A 33 5.74 -6.40 -13.11
C TYR A 33 6.89 -5.39 -13.21
N ASP A 34 8.02 -5.79 -13.78
CA ASP A 34 9.21 -4.94 -13.96
C ASP A 34 9.18 -4.17 -15.31
N SER A 35 7.99 -3.79 -15.77
CA SER A 35 7.86 -3.10 -17.05
C SER A 35 7.83 -1.60 -16.84
N ASN A 36 8.69 -0.88 -17.59
CA ASN A 36 8.62 0.56 -17.76
C ASN A 36 7.19 1.05 -18.12
N VAL A 37 6.36 0.17 -18.67
CA VAL A 37 4.95 0.41 -18.99
C VAL A 37 4.11 0.77 -17.76
N ILE A 38 4.34 0.14 -16.60
CA ILE A 38 3.57 0.46 -15.38
C ILE A 38 3.94 1.86 -14.92
N LEU A 39 5.24 2.17 -14.80
CA LEU A 39 5.70 3.51 -14.43
C LEU A 39 5.19 4.58 -15.40
N GLU A 40 5.26 4.32 -16.71
CA GLU A 40 4.79 5.26 -17.74
C GLU A 40 3.29 5.51 -17.62
N ARG A 41 2.48 4.46 -17.44
CA ARG A 41 1.02 4.58 -17.22
C ARG A 41 0.72 5.38 -15.97
N THR A 42 1.36 5.07 -14.84
CA THR A 42 1.18 5.80 -13.59
C THR A 42 1.60 7.26 -13.73
N THR A 43 2.75 7.53 -14.38
CA THR A 43 3.22 8.90 -14.64
C THR A 43 2.19 9.68 -15.44
N ASN A 44 1.70 9.12 -16.55
CA ASN A 44 0.71 9.78 -17.40
C ASN A 44 -0.63 10.03 -16.69
N ALA A 45 -1.11 9.06 -15.90
CA ALA A 45 -2.34 9.21 -15.12
C ALA A 45 -2.19 10.29 -14.04
N LEU A 46 -1.11 10.24 -13.27
CA LEU A 46 -0.89 11.17 -12.16
C LEU A 46 -0.56 12.59 -12.63
N LEU A 47 0.09 12.76 -13.79
CA LEU A 47 0.27 14.08 -14.42
C LEU A 47 -1.07 14.76 -14.70
N LYS A 48 -2.07 14.01 -15.22
CA LYS A 48 -3.41 14.56 -15.43
C LYS A 48 -4.05 15.02 -14.11
N VAL A 49 -3.87 14.26 -13.03
CA VAL A 49 -4.35 14.66 -11.69
C VAL A 49 -3.62 15.90 -11.19
N LYS A 50 -2.29 15.94 -11.34
CA LYS A 50 -1.46 17.09 -10.97
C LYS A 50 -1.89 18.37 -11.69
N LEU A 51 -2.14 18.28 -12.99
CA LEU A 51 -2.56 19.40 -13.86
C LEU A 51 -4.04 19.77 -13.71
N GLY A 52 -4.83 19.01 -12.96
CA GLY A 52 -6.27 19.24 -12.78
C GLY A 52 -7.13 18.77 -13.96
N GLU A 53 -6.57 18.00 -14.89
CA GLU A 53 -7.28 17.37 -16.02
C GLU A 53 -8.06 16.13 -15.59
N ALA A 54 -7.68 15.51 -14.47
CA ALA A 54 -8.40 14.42 -13.82
C ALA A 54 -8.50 14.67 -12.31
N VAL A 55 -9.52 14.10 -11.66
CA VAL A 55 -9.77 14.36 -10.22
C VAL A 55 -9.07 13.37 -9.29
N TYR A 56 -8.77 12.16 -9.79
CA TYR A 56 -8.24 11.06 -8.99
C TYR A 56 -7.68 9.95 -9.88
N GLU A 57 -6.62 9.30 -9.41
CA GLU A 57 -6.09 8.07 -10.00
C GLU A 57 -5.79 7.03 -8.91
N ARG A 58 -5.92 5.75 -9.26
CA ARG A 58 -5.43 4.63 -8.46
C ARG A 58 -4.98 3.51 -9.40
N ASP A 59 -3.83 2.92 -9.11
CA ASP A 59 -3.23 1.84 -9.92
C ASP A 59 -3.12 2.24 -11.41
N SER A 60 -2.80 3.51 -11.70
CA SER A 60 -2.75 4.13 -13.04
C SER A 60 -4.10 4.32 -13.76
N VAL A 61 -5.21 3.97 -13.11
CA VAL A 61 -6.56 4.15 -13.65
C VAL A 61 -7.14 5.48 -13.18
N LEU A 62 -7.68 6.27 -14.11
CA LEU A 62 -8.39 7.52 -13.79
C LEU A 62 -9.82 7.23 -13.35
N PHE A 63 -10.29 8.01 -12.38
CA PHE A 63 -11.66 7.92 -11.88
C PHE A 63 -12.32 9.30 -11.92
N ASP A 64 -13.60 9.33 -12.29
CA ASP A 64 -14.40 10.57 -12.35
C ASP A 64 -14.81 11.09 -10.96
N LYS A 65 -14.71 10.22 -9.94
CA LYS A 65 -15.01 10.56 -8.56
C LYS A 65 -13.87 10.13 -7.66
N LYS A 66 -13.41 11.09 -6.87
CA LYS A 66 -12.42 10.87 -5.83
C LYS A 66 -13.02 10.00 -4.71
N VAL A 67 -12.33 8.91 -4.39
CA VAL A 67 -12.64 8.06 -3.24
C VAL A 67 -11.65 8.40 -2.14
N TYR A 68 -12.15 8.79 -0.97
CA TYR A 68 -11.30 9.23 0.14
C TYR A 68 -11.00 8.07 1.09
N PRO A 69 -9.73 7.90 1.51
CA PRO A 69 -9.34 6.93 2.52
C PRO A 69 -9.66 7.49 3.91
N TYR A 70 -10.94 7.51 4.30
CA TYR A 70 -11.37 8.11 5.57
C TYR A 70 -10.60 7.62 6.81
N PRO A 71 -10.26 6.32 6.95
CA PRO A 71 -9.41 5.88 8.05
C PRO A 71 -8.05 6.58 8.08
N LEU A 72 -7.34 6.65 6.95
CA LEU A 72 -6.06 7.37 6.85
C LEU A 72 -6.22 8.86 7.23
N MET A 73 -7.26 9.52 6.74
CA MET A 73 -7.54 10.92 7.08
C MET A 73 -7.77 11.13 8.59
N ALA A 74 -8.54 10.23 9.21
CA ALA A 74 -8.84 10.27 10.63
C ALA A 74 -7.56 10.07 11.47
N TYR A 75 -6.73 9.10 11.10
CA TYR A 75 -5.52 8.79 11.85
C TYR A 75 -4.37 9.78 11.59
N LEU A 76 -4.28 10.40 10.41
CA LEU A 76 -3.42 11.58 10.21
C LEU A 76 -3.83 12.72 11.13
N SER A 77 -5.13 13.03 11.20
CA SER A 77 -5.65 14.07 12.07
C SER A 77 -5.39 13.78 13.55
N LEU A 78 -5.61 12.54 13.99
CA LEU A 78 -5.31 12.10 15.35
C LEU A 78 -3.81 12.21 15.67
N SER A 79 -2.95 11.70 14.78
CA SER A 79 -1.49 11.75 14.93
C SER A 79 -0.99 13.19 15.05
N ARG A 80 -1.47 14.09 14.19
CA ARG A 80 -1.16 15.52 14.23
C ARG A 80 -1.59 16.14 15.55
N ASN A 81 -2.76 15.80 16.06
CA ASN A 81 -3.24 16.30 17.36
C ASN A 81 -2.40 15.80 18.54
N LEU A 82 -1.95 14.54 18.51
CA LEU A 82 -1.03 14.00 19.51
C LEU A 82 0.34 14.69 19.47
N LYS A 83 0.88 14.94 18.27
CA LYS A 83 2.16 15.64 18.08
C LYS A 83 2.09 17.14 18.33
N LYS A 84 0.91 17.74 18.20
CA LYS A 84 0.67 19.19 18.28
C LYS A 84 1.50 20.01 17.28
N GLN A 85 1.93 19.39 16.19
CA GLN A 85 2.67 20.00 15.08
C GLN A 85 2.30 19.29 13.76
N PRO A 86 2.51 19.93 12.60
CA PRO A 86 2.37 19.27 11.31
C PRO A 86 3.32 18.06 11.22
N LEU A 87 2.86 16.99 10.57
CA LEU A 87 3.57 15.71 10.53
C LEU A 87 4.60 15.68 9.40
N ASN A 88 5.75 15.05 9.67
CA ASN A 88 6.62 14.52 8.63
C ASN A 88 6.19 13.08 8.32
N ILE A 89 5.68 12.88 7.11
CA ILE A 89 5.09 11.61 6.67
C ILE A 89 6.09 10.87 5.79
N LEU A 90 6.28 9.59 6.04
CA LEU A 90 6.95 8.65 5.12
C LEU A 90 5.90 7.74 4.49
N ASP A 91 5.86 7.67 3.17
CA ASP A 91 4.95 6.82 2.39
C ASP A 91 5.75 5.71 1.67
N PHE A 92 5.74 4.50 2.24
CA PHE A 92 6.52 3.38 1.73
C PHE A 92 5.75 2.64 0.62
N GLY A 93 6.32 2.62 -0.59
CA GLY A 93 5.63 2.16 -1.79
C GLY A 93 4.58 3.17 -2.30
N GLY A 94 4.77 4.46 -1.99
CA GLY A 94 3.85 5.55 -2.38
C GLY A 94 3.84 5.89 -3.88
N SER A 95 4.52 5.09 -4.71
CA SER A 95 4.64 5.28 -6.16
C SER A 95 5.16 6.69 -6.52
N LEU A 96 4.40 7.48 -7.30
CA LEU A 96 4.75 8.85 -7.68
C LEU A 96 4.08 9.90 -6.77
N GLY A 97 3.63 9.50 -5.58
CA GLY A 97 2.87 10.34 -4.64
C GLY A 97 1.37 10.28 -4.88
N SER A 98 0.83 9.14 -5.32
CA SER A 98 -0.59 8.97 -5.62
C SER A 98 -1.48 9.34 -4.44
N THR A 99 -1.14 8.85 -3.23
CA THR A 99 -1.85 9.18 -1.99
C THR A 99 -1.70 10.66 -1.61
N TYR A 100 -0.52 11.25 -1.85
CA TYR A 100 -0.32 12.69 -1.65
C TYR A 100 -1.29 13.51 -2.52
N TYR A 101 -1.39 13.22 -3.82
CA TYR A 101 -2.35 13.90 -4.70
C TYR A 101 -3.80 13.56 -4.38
N GLN A 102 -4.08 12.34 -3.90
CA GLN A 102 -5.38 11.96 -3.37
C GLN A 102 -5.74 12.74 -2.10
N LEU A 103 -4.79 13.24 -1.33
CA LEU A 103 -5.07 13.94 -0.07
C LEU A 103 -4.61 15.41 -0.07
N ARG A 104 -4.17 15.95 -1.21
CA ARG A 104 -3.52 17.28 -1.27
C ARG A 104 -4.35 18.41 -0.68
N GLU A 105 -5.68 18.33 -0.73
CA GLU A 105 -6.56 19.39 -0.18
C GLU A 105 -6.60 19.38 1.35
N ILE A 106 -6.25 18.26 1.98
CA ILE A 106 -6.20 18.13 3.45
C ILE A 106 -4.77 18.14 4.00
N LEU A 107 -3.76 17.82 3.17
CA LEU A 107 -2.34 17.88 3.51
C LEU A 107 -1.83 19.34 3.46
N THR A 108 -2.50 20.23 4.18
CA THR A 108 -2.08 21.64 4.30
C THR A 108 -0.79 21.75 5.11
N PRO A 109 -0.09 22.89 5.08
CA PRO A 109 1.11 23.11 5.90
C PRO A 109 0.89 22.93 7.42
N ASP A 110 -0.34 23.07 7.90
CA ASP A 110 -0.71 22.85 9.32
C ASP A 110 -0.89 21.37 9.69
N VAL A 111 -1.01 20.50 8.67
CA VAL A 111 -1.22 19.06 8.79
C VAL A 111 0.05 18.28 8.42
N CYS A 112 0.72 18.67 7.33
CA CYS A 112 1.87 17.97 6.77
C CYS A 112 3.03 18.94 6.54
N ALA A 113 4.11 18.76 7.29
CA ALA A 113 5.36 19.50 7.10
C ALA A 113 6.15 18.96 5.89
N SER A 114 6.19 17.63 5.73
CA SER A 114 6.82 16.97 4.60
C SER A 114 6.13 15.64 4.27
N TYR A 115 6.14 15.29 2.99
CA TYR A 115 5.62 14.02 2.48
C TYR A 115 6.73 13.32 1.70
N ASN A 116 7.21 12.20 2.22
CA ASN A 116 8.46 11.57 1.78
C ASN A 116 8.16 10.16 1.26
N VAL A 117 8.12 10.01 -0.07
CA VAL A 117 7.86 8.71 -0.70
C VAL A 117 9.15 7.89 -0.73
N VAL A 118 9.08 6.64 -0.28
CA VAL A 118 10.16 5.66 -0.42
C VAL A 118 9.79 4.64 -1.49
N GLU A 119 10.60 4.58 -2.55
CA GLU A 119 10.34 3.77 -3.74
C GLU A 119 11.64 3.32 -4.44
N GLN A 120 11.49 2.44 -5.42
CA GLN A 120 12.55 1.95 -6.29
C GLN A 120 13.16 3.08 -7.15
N GLU A 121 14.41 2.91 -7.55
CA GLU A 121 15.23 3.96 -8.19
C GLU A 121 14.57 4.61 -9.41
N HIS A 122 13.88 3.84 -10.26
CA HIS A 122 13.21 4.37 -11.45
C HIS A 122 11.98 5.23 -11.09
N TYR A 123 11.25 4.87 -10.03
CA TYR A 123 10.18 5.72 -9.47
C TYR A 123 10.73 6.97 -8.80
N VAL A 124 11.83 6.85 -8.04
CA VAL A 124 12.50 8.02 -7.42
C VAL A 124 12.97 9.01 -8.48
N THR A 125 13.57 8.51 -9.56
CA THR A 125 14.01 9.35 -10.70
C THR A 125 12.84 10.07 -11.34
N SER A 126 11.76 9.35 -11.68
CA SER A 126 10.56 9.94 -12.29
C SER A 126 9.84 10.91 -11.33
N GLY A 127 9.72 10.54 -10.06
CA GLY A 127 9.14 11.33 -8.98
C GLY A 127 9.85 12.67 -8.82
N ASN A 128 11.18 12.65 -8.74
CA ASN A 128 12.01 13.86 -8.66
C ASN A 128 11.91 14.74 -9.91
N ALA A 129 11.87 14.13 -11.10
CA ALA A 129 11.77 14.88 -12.36
C ALA A 129 10.40 15.54 -12.55
N ASN A 130 9.31 14.88 -12.15
CA ASN A 130 7.96 15.25 -12.56
C ASN A 130 7.06 15.74 -11.43
N PHE A 131 7.29 15.33 -10.18
CA PHE A 131 6.31 15.47 -9.08
C PHE A 131 6.86 16.17 -7.84
N ALA A 132 8.16 16.04 -7.56
CA ALA A 132 8.78 16.62 -6.38
C ALA A 132 8.57 18.15 -6.30
N ASN A 133 8.39 18.64 -5.08
CA ASN A 133 8.21 20.04 -4.77
C ASN A 133 8.73 20.30 -3.34
N ASP A 134 8.38 21.44 -2.73
CA ASP A 134 8.84 21.77 -1.37
C ASP A 134 8.35 20.79 -0.30
N THR A 135 7.15 20.22 -0.47
CA THR A 135 6.54 19.27 0.47
C THR A 135 6.76 17.81 0.07
N LEU A 136 6.55 17.46 -1.21
CA LEU A 136 6.66 16.10 -1.72
C LEU A 136 8.10 15.79 -2.17
N LYS A 137 8.72 14.79 -1.55
CA LYS A 137 10.10 14.33 -1.82
C LYS A 137 10.15 12.82 -2.04
N PHE A 138 11.20 12.33 -2.72
CA PHE A 138 11.37 10.93 -3.07
C PHE A 138 12.73 10.39 -2.64
N TYR A 139 12.75 9.20 -2.05
CA TYR A 139 13.94 8.55 -1.51
C TYR A 139 13.99 7.07 -1.90
N ARG A 140 15.21 6.55 -2.07
CA ARG A 140 15.45 5.13 -2.42
C ARG A 140 15.33 4.15 -1.24
N SER A 141 15.32 4.65 -0.02
CA SER A 141 15.17 3.84 1.19
C SER A 141 14.70 4.66 2.38
N ILE A 142 14.16 3.98 3.39
CA ILE A 142 13.82 4.60 4.69
C ILE A 142 15.07 5.24 5.30
N ASP A 143 16.21 4.55 5.31
CA ASP A 143 17.47 5.08 5.85
C ASP A 143 17.93 6.37 5.15
N ALA A 144 17.76 6.47 3.82
CA ALA A 144 18.09 7.68 3.07
C ALA A 144 17.15 8.84 3.44
N CYS A 145 15.86 8.56 3.64
CA CYS A 145 14.91 9.55 4.13
C CYS A 145 15.28 10.04 5.54
N LEU A 146 15.62 9.12 6.45
CA LEU A 146 15.97 9.45 7.83
C LEU A 146 17.29 10.19 7.99
N ALA A 147 18.17 10.12 7.00
CA ALA A 147 19.38 10.94 6.97
C ALA A 147 19.09 12.44 6.79
N GLU A 148 17.89 12.79 6.29
CA GLU A 148 17.52 14.18 5.96
C GLU A 148 16.29 14.69 6.73
N LYS A 149 15.43 13.78 7.19
CA LYS A 149 14.14 14.10 7.82
C LYS A 149 13.92 13.27 9.07
N GLU A 150 13.48 13.94 10.13
CA GLU A 150 12.77 13.26 11.21
C GLU A 150 11.37 12.89 10.71
N ILE A 151 10.93 11.65 10.97
CA ILE A 151 9.64 11.12 10.49
C ILE A 151 8.76 10.79 11.69
N ASP A 152 7.53 11.29 11.67
CA ASP A 152 6.54 11.05 12.73
C ASP A 152 5.58 9.92 12.36
N PHE A 153 5.15 9.89 11.10
CA PHE A 153 4.06 9.01 10.64
C PHE A 153 4.51 8.21 9.43
N VAL A 154 4.40 6.89 9.51
CA VAL A 154 4.66 6.00 8.37
C VAL A 154 3.36 5.47 7.81
N LEU A 155 3.17 5.62 6.51
CA LEU A 155 2.12 5.01 5.73
C LEU A 155 2.69 3.83 4.92
N LEU A 156 2.03 2.68 5.01
CA LEU A 156 2.24 1.54 4.12
C LEU A 156 0.88 1.12 3.57
N SER A 157 0.52 1.64 2.39
CA SER A 157 -0.76 1.33 1.73
C SER A 157 -0.56 0.34 0.60
N SER A 158 -0.99 -0.91 0.80
CA SER A 158 -0.90 -1.97 -0.20
C SER A 158 0.51 -2.23 -0.76
N SER A 159 1.56 -2.09 0.05
CA SER A 159 2.95 -2.18 -0.40
C SER A 159 3.72 -3.37 0.17
N VAL A 160 3.52 -3.70 1.44
CA VAL A 160 4.32 -4.72 2.15
C VAL A 160 4.12 -6.12 1.57
N GLN A 161 2.92 -6.46 1.10
CA GLN A 161 2.63 -7.77 0.49
C GLN A 161 3.41 -8.05 -0.79
N TYR A 162 4.04 -7.03 -1.37
CA TYR A 162 4.82 -7.13 -2.61
C TYR A 162 6.34 -7.20 -2.35
N LEU A 163 6.75 -7.30 -1.08
CA LEU A 163 8.15 -7.55 -0.71
C LEU A 163 8.47 -9.04 -0.73
N GLU A 164 9.66 -9.38 -1.21
CA GLU A 164 10.16 -10.77 -1.21
C GLU A 164 10.34 -11.31 0.22
N GLN A 165 10.84 -10.47 1.12
CA GLN A 165 11.08 -10.82 2.52
C GLN A 165 10.34 -9.83 3.44
N PRO A 166 9.00 -9.97 3.57
CA PRO A 166 8.20 -8.99 4.30
C PRO A 166 8.47 -9.03 5.81
N HIS A 167 8.66 -10.20 6.43
CA HIS A 167 8.88 -10.26 7.88
C HIS A 167 10.20 -9.63 8.35
N PRO A 168 11.36 -9.88 7.71
CA PRO A 168 12.58 -9.12 8.02
C PRO A 168 12.41 -7.61 7.84
N PHE A 169 11.63 -7.19 6.84
CA PHE A 169 11.29 -5.78 6.66
C PHE A 169 10.42 -5.24 7.80
N LEU A 170 9.40 -5.97 8.24
CA LEU A 170 8.52 -5.57 9.35
C LEU A 170 9.28 -5.48 10.68
N GLU A 171 10.19 -6.41 10.95
CA GLU A 171 11.08 -6.36 12.10
C GLU A 171 11.97 -5.11 12.08
N LYS A 172 12.60 -4.83 10.92
CA LYS A 172 13.38 -3.60 10.72
C LYS A 172 12.51 -2.36 10.89
N LEU A 173 11.29 -2.37 10.35
CA LEU A 173 10.33 -1.27 10.42
C LEU A 173 10.00 -0.92 11.87
N ALA A 174 9.69 -1.93 12.69
CA ALA A 174 9.45 -1.75 14.11
C ALA A 174 10.68 -1.15 14.82
N GLY A 175 11.89 -1.56 14.45
CA GLY A 175 13.14 -1.07 15.02
C GLY A 175 13.47 0.40 14.76
N TYR A 176 12.82 1.07 13.80
CA TYR A 176 12.99 2.51 13.58
C TYR A 176 12.31 3.38 14.65
N ASN A 177 11.38 2.82 15.44
CA ASN A 177 10.73 3.51 16.55
C ASN A 177 9.92 4.77 16.18
N PHE A 178 9.34 4.84 14.98
CA PHE A 178 8.42 5.91 14.58
C PHE A 178 7.26 6.10 15.56
N ASP A 179 6.77 7.33 15.74
CA ASP A 179 5.63 7.63 16.62
C ASP A 179 4.37 6.88 16.19
N PHE A 180 4.08 6.87 14.88
CA PHE A 180 2.89 6.26 14.32
C PHE A 180 3.19 5.44 13.08
N ILE A 181 2.55 4.28 12.98
CA ILE A 181 2.59 3.43 11.79
C ILE A 181 1.15 3.14 11.38
N LEU A 182 0.82 3.41 10.12
CA LEU A 182 -0.46 3.04 9.54
C LEU A 182 -0.22 2.08 8.38
N PHE A 183 -0.73 0.86 8.56
CA PHE A 183 -0.94 -0.07 7.47
C PHE A 183 -2.33 0.20 6.88
N ASP A 184 -2.41 0.32 5.57
CA ASP A 184 -3.65 0.43 4.82
C ASP A 184 -3.65 -0.60 3.70
N ARG A 185 -4.82 -1.13 3.36
CA ARG A 185 -4.97 -2.05 2.21
C ARG A 185 -3.95 -3.21 2.18
N THR A 186 -3.61 -3.75 3.35
CA THR A 186 -2.67 -4.86 3.49
C THR A 186 -3.44 -6.18 3.42
N ALA A 187 -2.99 -7.10 2.58
CA ALA A 187 -3.69 -8.35 2.32
C ALA A 187 -3.48 -9.38 3.44
N PHE A 188 -4.57 -9.87 4.04
CA PHE A 188 -4.57 -10.92 5.06
C PHE A 188 -5.39 -12.12 4.62
N ASN A 189 -4.99 -13.31 5.05
CA ASN A 189 -5.77 -14.53 4.87
C ASN A 189 -6.33 -15.05 6.22
N LYS A 190 -7.24 -16.03 6.15
CA LYS A 190 -7.91 -16.62 7.33
C LYS A 190 -7.17 -17.83 7.93
N GLN A 191 -6.02 -18.19 7.39
CA GLN A 191 -5.21 -19.33 7.82
C GLN A 191 -4.18 -18.85 8.86
N SER A 192 -3.60 -19.81 9.59
CA SER A 192 -2.59 -19.56 10.62
C SER A 192 -1.16 -19.41 10.06
N PHE A 193 -1.04 -19.14 8.75
CA PHE A 193 0.24 -19.00 8.06
C PHE A 193 0.09 -18.03 6.88
N ASP A 194 1.22 -17.43 6.50
CA ASP A 194 1.31 -16.57 5.33
C ASP A 194 1.11 -17.37 4.05
N ARG A 195 0.27 -16.87 3.17
CA ARG A 195 -0.04 -17.50 1.90
C ARG A 195 0.57 -16.70 0.77
N LEU A 196 1.54 -17.28 0.08
CA LEU A 196 2.12 -16.68 -1.11
C LEU A 196 1.31 -17.03 -2.35
N THR A 197 0.92 -16.01 -3.12
CA THR A 197 0.07 -16.15 -4.30
C THR A 197 0.72 -15.56 -5.54
N LEU A 198 0.27 -15.99 -6.71
CA LEU A 198 0.46 -15.26 -7.97
C LEU A 198 -0.75 -14.34 -8.17
N GLN A 199 -0.53 -13.04 -8.15
CA GLN A 199 -1.52 -12.05 -8.60
C GLN A 199 -1.47 -11.95 -10.12
N ILE A 200 -2.62 -12.04 -10.78
CA ILE A 200 -2.78 -11.77 -12.21
C ILE A 200 -3.68 -10.55 -12.34
N VAL A 201 -3.13 -9.44 -12.82
CA VAL A 201 -3.82 -8.17 -12.93
C VAL A 201 -4.75 -8.17 -14.16
N PRO A 202 -5.98 -7.67 -14.03
CA PRO A 202 -6.85 -7.44 -15.17
C PRO A 202 -6.18 -6.50 -16.21
N PRO A 203 -6.18 -6.85 -17.51
CA PRO A 203 -5.46 -6.10 -18.55
C PRO A 203 -5.97 -4.66 -18.73
N GLU A 204 -7.20 -4.37 -18.32
CA GLU A 204 -7.78 -3.03 -18.25
C GLU A 204 -7.01 -2.09 -17.30
N ILE A 205 -6.33 -2.64 -16.29
CA ILE A 205 -5.41 -1.90 -15.41
C ILE A 205 -4.02 -1.90 -16.09
N TYR A 206 -3.40 -3.08 -16.20
CA TYR A 206 -2.24 -3.36 -17.05
C TYR A 206 -1.96 -4.87 -17.13
N PRO A 207 -1.35 -5.38 -18.22
CA PRO A 207 -1.04 -6.79 -18.37
C PRO A 207 0.20 -7.17 -17.56
N ALA A 208 0.01 -7.48 -16.28
CA ALA A 208 1.09 -7.98 -15.42
C ALA A 208 0.62 -9.09 -14.46
N SER A 209 1.58 -9.82 -13.95
CA SER A 209 1.44 -10.73 -12.83
C SER A 209 2.68 -10.68 -11.96
N TYR A 210 2.49 -10.84 -10.65
CA TYR A 210 3.56 -10.76 -9.66
C TYR A 210 3.22 -11.54 -8.39
N PRO A 211 4.24 -11.88 -7.59
CA PRO A 211 4.01 -12.49 -6.30
C PRO A 211 3.33 -11.52 -5.34
N ALA A 212 2.43 -12.05 -4.52
CA ALA A 212 1.73 -11.29 -3.48
C ALA A 212 1.50 -12.16 -2.26
N TRP A 213 1.91 -11.68 -1.10
CA TRP A 213 1.60 -12.30 0.18
C TRP A 213 0.18 -11.97 0.63
N PHE A 214 -0.50 -12.94 1.21
CA PHE A 214 -1.58 -12.69 2.16
C PHE A 214 -1.07 -13.12 3.52
N PHE A 215 -1.03 -12.20 4.48
CA PHE A 215 -0.42 -12.44 5.78
C PHE A 215 -1.32 -13.21 6.74
N HIS A 216 -0.69 -13.98 7.62
CA HIS A 216 -1.27 -14.37 8.90
C HIS A 216 -1.20 -13.19 9.86
N GLU A 217 -2.36 -12.64 10.20
CA GLU A 217 -2.50 -11.39 10.92
C GLU A 217 -1.79 -11.38 12.29
N GLU A 218 -1.94 -12.43 13.10
CA GLU A 218 -1.31 -12.48 14.41
C GLU A 218 0.23 -12.46 14.29
N PHE A 219 0.79 -13.19 13.31
CA PHE A 219 2.23 -13.19 13.09
C PHE A 219 2.72 -11.84 12.55
N PHE A 220 1.97 -11.22 11.63
CA PHE A 220 2.24 -9.88 11.13
C PHE A 220 2.30 -8.84 12.26
N LEU A 221 1.29 -8.82 13.14
CA LEU A 221 1.22 -7.87 14.25
C LEU A 221 2.22 -8.18 15.36
N SER A 222 2.67 -9.43 15.49
CA SER A 222 3.63 -9.82 16.54
C SER A 222 4.95 -9.04 16.46
N HIS A 223 5.39 -8.66 15.25
CA HIS A 223 6.58 -7.81 15.01
C HIS A 223 6.52 -6.46 15.73
N PHE A 224 5.33 -5.95 16.03
CA PHE A 224 5.14 -4.63 16.64
C PHE A 224 4.74 -4.71 18.12
N SER A 225 4.36 -5.89 18.62
CA SER A 225 3.71 -6.07 19.92
C SER A 225 4.52 -5.56 21.13
N GLY A 226 5.85 -5.55 21.03
CA GLY A 226 6.75 -5.08 22.09
C GLY A 226 6.80 -3.56 22.26
N MET A 227 6.59 -2.79 21.19
CA MET A 227 6.80 -1.33 21.18
C MET A 227 5.53 -0.55 20.82
N TYR A 228 4.61 -1.16 20.08
CA TYR A 228 3.43 -0.49 19.57
C TYR A 228 2.15 -1.05 20.18
N LYS A 229 1.15 -0.17 20.31
CA LYS A 229 -0.24 -0.54 20.54
C LYS A 229 -0.98 -0.46 19.20
N VAL A 230 -1.70 -1.51 18.83
CA VAL A 230 -2.75 -1.42 17.81
C VAL A 230 -3.88 -0.57 18.40
N ALA A 231 -3.98 0.68 17.95
CA ALA A 231 -4.97 1.63 18.43
C ALA A 231 -6.29 1.51 17.66
N ALA A 232 -6.23 1.01 16.42
CA ALA A 232 -7.41 0.67 15.64
C ALA A 232 -7.12 -0.37 14.54
N GLU A 233 -8.18 -1.06 14.14
CA GLU A 233 -8.28 -1.91 12.97
C GLU A 233 -9.46 -1.41 12.11
N PHE A 234 -9.30 -1.42 10.79
CA PHE A 234 -10.33 -0.97 9.86
C PHE A 234 -10.26 -1.72 8.53
N SER A 235 -11.35 -1.66 7.75
CA SER A 235 -11.43 -2.26 6.41
C SER A 235 -10.91 -1.30 5.33
N SER A 236 -10.48 -1.85 4.19
CA SER A 236 -10.16 -1.05 3.01
C SER A 236 -11.36 -0.19 2.59
N TYR A 237 -11.06 1.04 2.16
CA TYR A 237 -12.01 1.97 1.56
C TYR A 237 -12.31 1.66 0.08
N VAL A 238 -11.59 0.70 -0.51
CA VAL A 238 -11.75 0.28 -1.89
C VAL A 238 -12.79 -0.83 -1.98
N GLU A 239 -13.76 -0.63 -2.87
CA GLU A 239 -14.77 -1.65 -3.15
C GLU A 239 -14.12 -2.94 -3.68
N GLY A 240 -14.50 -4.07 -3.10
CA GLY A 240 -13.98 -5.40 -3.46
C GLY A 240 -12.76 -5.86 -2.66
N GLU A 241 -12.12 -4.98 -1.90
CA GLU A 241 -10.94 -5.33 -1.09
C GLU A 241 -11.31 -5.88 0.29
N ALA A 242 -12.52 -5.59 0.79
CA ALA A 242 -13.02 -6.17 2.05
C ALA A 242 -13.26 -7.70 1.98
N VAL A 243 -13.44 -8.25 0.77
CA VAL A 243 -13.55 -9.69 0.53
C VAL A 243 -12.78 -10.04 -0.74
N MET A 244 -11.57 -10.54 -0.57
CA MET A 244 -10.69 -10.93 -1.66
C MET A 244 -10.80 -12.43 -1.94
N TYR A 245 -10.66 -12.77 -3.22
CA TYR A 245 -10.77 -14.13 -3.69
C TYR A 245 -9.40 -14.72 -4.02
N ILE A 246 -9.04 -15.81 -3.33
CA ILE A 246 -7.86 -16.62 -3.64
C ILE A 246 -8.35 -17.97 -4.17
N ASP A 247 -7.90 -18.38 -5.36
CA ASP A 247 -8.42 -19.55 -6.08
C ASP A 247 -9.95 -19.52 -6.26
N ASN A 248 -10.54 -18.34 -6.49
CA ASN A 248 -11.98 -18.12 -6.59
C ASN A 248 -12.77 -18.42 -5.29
N LYS A 249 -12.11 -18.46 -4.12
CA LYS A 249 -12.76 -18.59 -2.81
C LYS A 249 -12.56 -17.31 -1.99
N PRO A 250 -13.58 -16.82 -1.26
CA PRO A 250 -13.47 -15.62 -0.43
C PRO A 250 -12.66 -15.90 0.84
N SER A 251 -11.33 -15.96 0.68
CA SER A 251 -10.39 -16.41 1.71
C SER A 251 -9.35 -15.37 2.10
N GLY A 252 -9.41 -14.17 1.51
CA GLY A 252 -8.59 -13.03 1.91
C GLY A 252 -9.43 -11.78 2.14
N ALA A 253 -8.81 -10.77 2.73
CA ALA A 253 -9.34 -9.42 2.85
C ALA A 253 -8.18 -8.46 3.05
N ASP A 254 -8.32 -7.26 2.51
CA ASP A 254 -7.44 -6.16 2.88
C ASP A 254 -7.92 -5.53 4.19
N LYS A 255 -6.98 -5.33 5.10
CA LYS A 255 -7.20 -4.64 6.37
C LYS A 255 -6.21 -3.51 6.53
N GLY A 256 -6.57 -2.57 7.39
CA GLY A 256 -5.68 -1.54 7.88
C GLY A 256 -5.57 -1.56 9.39
N PHE A 257 -4.42 -1.12 9.88
CA PHE A 257 -4.09 -1.03 11.29
C PHE A 257 -3.41 0.29 11.55
N TYR A 258 -3.87 0.99 12.60
CA TYR A 258 -3.19 2.17 13.10
C TYR A 258 -2.49 1.83 14.42
N LEU A 259 -1.16 1.98 14.43
CA LEU A 259 -0.28 1.63 15.52
C LEU A 259 0.32 2.91 16.12
N ILE A 260 0.35 2.97 17.44
CA ILE A 260 0.96 4.06 18.21
C ILE A 260 2.11 3.50 19.03
N ASN A 261 3.27 4.16 18.97
CA ASN A 261 4.42 3.81 19.78
C ASN A 261 4.17 4.08 21.26
N ARG A 262 4.20 3.03 22.09
CA ARG A 262 3.91 3.08 23.53
C ARG A 262 5.02 3.75 24.32
N THR A 263 6.24 3.79 23.78
CA THR A 263 7.38 4.41 24.49
C THR A 263 7.37 5.93 24.38
N ILE A 264 6.61 6.47 23.42
CA ILE A 264 6.52 7.91 23.15
C ILE A 264 5.18 8.49 23.63
N HIS A 265 4.07 7.78 23.38
CA HIS A 265 2.70 8.29 23.58
C HIS A 265 1.90 7.52 24.66
N ALA A 266 2.56 7.16 25.77
CA ALA A 266 1.97 6.37 26.87
C ALA A 266 0.72 7.00 27.51
#